data_AF-A0A832ALD7-F1
#
_entry.id   AF-A0A832ALD7-F1
#
_cell.length_a   1.000
_cell.length_b   1.000
_cell.length_c   1.000
_cell.angle_alpha   90.00
_cell.angle_beta   90.00
_cell.angle_gamma   90.00
#
_symmetry.space_group_name_H-M   'P 1'
#
loop_
_entity.id
_entity.type
_entity.pdbx_description
1 polymer ?
#
loop_
_entity_poly.entity_id
_entity_poly.type
_entity_poly.pdbx_seq_one_letter_code
_entity_poly.pdbx_strand_id
1 'polypeptide(L)'
;MRRAQARFVLRERAVEALAALVTEDPPAVLVAAETERLVSDFVHRLSHQQATVDEYLEATGQSGEAVLAELEGQAKLQVKADLALRALAEAEGIDVDESDVDDEIVRIAEQEKQAPARVREVFEQEGRMAGLRSQLRSAKALTWLVENVAVVDDEGRPMDRSALLVEPGESPDEAVGDGVAEEVEA
;
A
#
# COMPACT_ATOMS: atom_id res chain seq x y z
N MET A 1 -12.22 -4.70 -14.15
CA MET A 1 -11.35 -3.53 -14.31
C MET A 1 -11.74 -2.34 -13.42
N ARG A 2 -12.94 -1.74 -13.54
CA ARG A 2 -13.32 -0.51 -12.77
C ARG A 2 -13.25 -0.65 -11.24
N ARG A 3 -13.65 -1.78 -10.65
CA ARG A 3 -13.67 -1.99 -9.19
C ARG A 3 -12.28 -2.09 -8.55
N ALA A 4 -11.34 -2.78 -9.19
CA ALA A 4 -9.96 -2.89 -8.69
C ALA A 4 -9.25 -1.52 -8.70
N GLN A 5 -9.47 -0.75 -9.77
CA GLN A 5 -8.98 0.63 -9.86
C GLN A 5 -9.59 1.53 -8.78
N ALA A 6 -10.90 1.42 -8.53
CA ALA A 6 -11.56 2.18 -7.48
C ALA A 6 -11.01 1.86 -6.08
N ARG A 7 -10.73 0.58 -5.78
CA ARG A 7 -10.08 0.18 -4.51
C ARG A 7 -8.67 0.73 -4.37
N PHE A 8 -7.90 0.71 -5.46
CA PHE A 8 -6.54 1.28 -5.47
C PHE A 8 -6.59 2.78 -5.14
N VAL A 9 -7.46 3.53 -5.82
CA VAL A 9 -7.65 4.97 -5.58
C VAL A 9 -8.12 5.23 -4.16
N LEU A 10 -9.10 4.46 -3.65
CA LEU A 10 -9.57 4.61 -2.27
C LEU A 10 -8.43 4.41 -1.26
N ARG A 11 -7.62 3.36 -1.44
CA ARG A 11 -6.48 3.08 -0.57
C ARG A 11 -5.46 4.22 -0.60
N GLU A 12 -5.11 4.70 -1.79
CA GLU A 12 -4.18 5.81 -1.98
C GLU A 12 -4.69 7.09 -1.30
N ARG A 13 -5.96 7.45 -1.54
CA ARG A 13 -6.59 8.64 -0.95
C ARG A 13 -6.74 8.54 0.56
N ALA A 14 -7.04 7.36 1.10
CA ALA A 14 -7.13 7.15 2.54
C ALA A 14 -5.76 7.37 3.22
N VAL A 15 -4.68 6.85 2.63
CA VAL A 15 -3.32 7.06 3.12
C VAL A 15 -2.90 8.51 3.01
N GLU A 16 -3.20 9.17 1.89
CA GLU A 16 -2.93 10.59 1.69
C GLU A 16 -3.65 11.45 2.74
N ALA A 17 -4.94 11.20 2.95
CA ALA A 17 -5.74 11.89 3.96
C ALA A 17 -5.20 11.67 5.37
N LEU A 18 -4.80 10.44 5.71
CA LEU A 18 -4.18 10.12 7.00
C LEU A 18 -2.84 10.84 7.17
N ALA A 19 -1.97 10.82 6.15
CA ALA A 19 -0.67 11.50 6.17
C ALA A 19 -0.82 13.02 6.28
N ALA A 20 -1.86 13.60 5.70
CA ALA A 20 -2.16 15.03 5.80
C ALA A 20 -2.53 15.48 7.22
N LEU A 21 -2.97 14.57 8.10
CA LEU A 21 -3.19 14.85 9.51
C LEU A 21 -1.88 14.97 10.31
N VAL A 22 -0.75 14.51 9.75
CA VAL A 22 0.57 14.64 10.36
C VAL A 22 1.16 16.02 10.06
N THR A 23 0.95 16.95 11.00
CA THR A 23 1.41 18.34 10.90
C THR A 23 2.92 18.50 11.10
N GLU A 24 3.55 17.54 11.77
CA GLU A 24 4.98 17.55 12.05
C GLU A 24 5.79 17.07 10.83
N ASP A 25 7.03 17.55 10.74
CA ASP A 25 7.96 17.04 9.73
C ASP A 25 8.59 15.74 10.19
N PRO A 26 8.69 14.72 9.30
CA PRO A 26 9.31 13.47 9.65
C PRO A 26 10.81 13.66 9.95
N PRO A 27 11.39 12.82 10.82
CA PRO A 27 12.82 12.86 11.10
C PRO A 27 13.66 12.75 9.83
N ALA A 28 14.62 13.67 9.64
CA ALA A 28 15.47 13.73 8.45
C ALA A 28 16.22 12.42 8.16
N VAL A 29 16.60 11.66 9.19
CA VAL A 29 17.25 10.35 9.05
C VAL A 29 16.34 9.33 8.36
N LEU A 30 15.03 9.35 8.67
CA LEU A 30 14.07 8.46 8.02
C LEU A 30 13.80 8.89 6.59
N VAL A 31 13.71 10.20 6.33
CA VAL A 31 13.56 10.73 4.96
C VAL A 31 14.77 10.35 4.11
N ALA A 32 15.98 10.54 4.61
CA ALA A 32 17.20 10.18 3.88
C ALA A 32 17.25 8.69 3.53
N ALA A 33 16.97 7.81 4.50
CA ALA A 33 16.93 6.37 4.25
C ALA A 33 15.88 5.97 3.20
N GLU A 34 14.71 6.62 3.24
CA GLU A 34 13.65 6.37 2.26
C GLU A 34 13.99 6.94 0.88
N THR A 35 14.65 8.12 0.80
CA THR A 35 15.16 8.68 -0.46
C THR A 35 16.18 7.73 -1.10
N GLU A 36 17.11 7.18 -0.33
CA GLU A 36 18.08 6.19 -0.83
C GLU A 36 17.39 4.95 -1.39
N ARG A 37 16.34 4.46 -0.70
CA ARG A 37 15.52 3.34 -1.16
C ARG A 37 14.84 3.67 -2.50
N LEU A 38 14.20 4.84 -2.60
CA LEU A 38 13.52 5.28 -3.82
C LEU A 38 14.49 5.50 -4.99
N VAL A 39 15.70 6.01 -4.73
CA VAL A 39 16.77 6.12 -5.73
C VAL A 39 17.20 4.73 -6.21
N SER A 40 17.39 3.77 -5.29
CA SER A 40 17.73 2.39 -5.65
C SER A 40 16.66 1.73 -6.52
N ASP A 41 15.38 1.89 -6.14
CA ASP A 41 14.23 1.41 -6.90
C ASP A 41 14.15 2.06 -8.29
N PHE A 42 14.42 3.36 -8.37
CA PHE A 42 14.46 4.09 -9.63
C PHE A 42 15.54 3.54 -10.57
N VAL A 43 16.77 3.37 -10.08
CA VAL A 43 17.87 2.78 -10.86
C VAL A 43 17.55 1.35 -11.29
N HIS A 44 16.99 0.54 -10.38
CA HIS A 44 16.61 -0.84 -10.68
C HIS A 44 15.55 -0.91 -11.79
N ARG A 45 14.54 -0.03 -11.76
CA ARG A 45 13.51 0.06 -12.80
C ARG A 45 14.08 0.48 -14.16
N LEU A 46 15.03 1.41 -14.18
CA LEU A 46 15.71 1.80 -15.42
C LEU A 46 16.53 0.64 -15.99
N SER A 47 17.27 -0.06 -15.13
CA SER A 47 18.04 -1.24 -15.54
C SER A 47 17.16 -2.33 -16.16
N HIS A 48 15.96 -2.56 -15.62
CA HIS A 48 14.98 -3.49 -16.20
C HIS A 48 14.50 -3.07 -17.59
N GLN A 49 14.48 -1.77 -17.86
CA GLN A 49 14.13 -1.18 -19.15
C GLN A 49 15.35 -1.02 -20.07
N GLN A 50 16.52 -1.55 -19.67
CA GLN A 50 17.78 -1.43 -20.39
C GLN A 50 18.22 0.04 -20.63
N ALA A 51 17.79 0.94 -19.74
CA ALA A 51 18.13 2.35 -19.78
C ALA A 51 19.08 2.73 -18.62
N THR A 52 19.92 3.72 -18.86
CA THR A 52 20.78 4.34 -17.85
C THR A 52 20.13 5.60 -17.26
N VAL A 53 20.66 6.06 -16.11
CA VAL A 53 20.22 7.34 -15.51
C VAL A 53 20.50 8.51 -16.45
N ASP A 54 21.66 8.51 -17.12
CA ASP A 54 22.04 9.59 -18.04
C ASP A 54 21.09 9.67 -19.23
N GLU A 55 20.74 8.54 -19.85
CA GLU A 55 19.77 8.50 -20.95
C GLU A 55 18.38 8.97 -20.50
N TYR A 56 17.96 8.64 -19.27
CA TYR A 56 16.71 9.15 -18.70
C TYR A 56 16.73 10.67 -18.54
N LEU A 57 17.82 11.22 -17.98
CA LEU A 57 17.96 12.66 -17.79
C LEU A 57 17.99 13.41 -19.12
N GLU A 58 18.68 12.88 -20.13
CA GLU A 58 18.68 13.43 -21.49
C GLU A 58 17.29 13.39 -22.13
N ALA A 59 16.57 12.26 -22.01
CA ALA A 59 15.25 12.09 -22.60
C ALA A 59 14.18 12.97 -21.95
N THR A 60 14.25 13.17 -20.64
CA THR A 60 13.29 13.99 -19.87
C THR A 60 13.68 15.47 -19.80
N GLY A 61 14.94 15.80 -20.07
CA GLY A 61 15.50 17.14 -19.90
C GLY A 61 15.61 17.57 -18.43
N GLN A 62 15.48 16.64 -17.48
CA GLN A 62 15.62 16.91 -16.04
C GLN A 62 17.09 16.87 -15.63
N SER A 63 17.45 17.61 -14.57
CA SER A 63 18.75 17.45 -13.91
C SER A 63 18.68 16.36 -12.84
N GLY A 64 19.83 15.75 -12.52
CA GLY A 64 19.91 14.78 -11.42
C GLY A 64 19.46 15.36 -10.08
N GLU A 65 19.76 16.63 -9.81
CA GLU A 65 19.29 17.35 -8.63
C GLU A 65 17.76 17.50 -8.58
N ALA A 66 17.12 17.76 -9.72
CA ALA A 66 15.66 17.88 -9.80
C ALA A 66 14.99 16.53 -9.52
N VAL A 67 15.52 15.45 -10.10
CA VAL A 67 15.03 14.08 -9.85
C VAL A 67 15.23 13.71 -8.37
N LEU A 68 16.39 14.02 -7.79
CA LEU A 68 16.64 13.75 -6.38
C LEU A 68 15.68 14.52 -5.45
N ALA A 69 15.43 15.80 -5.74
CA ALA A 69 14.48 16.61 -4.96
C ALA A 69 13.04 16.09 -5.06
N GLU A 70 12.63 15.58 -6.23
CA GLU A 70 11.33 14.92 -6.41
C GLU A 70 11.23 13.64 -5.55
N LEU A 71 12.27 12.79 -5.61
CA LEU A 71 12.33 11.57 -4.80
C LEU A 71 12.38 11.87 -3.29
N GLU A 72 13.05 12.94 -2.86
CA GLU A 72 13.05 13.38 -1.46
C GLU A 72 11.66 13.86 -1.02
N GLY A 73 10.96 14.62 -1.87
CA GLY A 73 9.57 15.02 -1.63
C GLY A 73 8.64 13.82 -1.49
N GLN A 74 8.81 12.82 -2.37
CA GLN A 74 8.09 11.55 -2.29
C GLN A 74 8.44 10.78 -1.01
N ALA A 75 9.73 10.68 -0.65
CA ALA A 75 10.20 10.02 0.56
C ALA A 75 9.57 10.64 1.81
N LYS A 76 9.50 11.97 1.88
CA LYS A 76 8.87 12.70 2.98
C LYS A 76 7.40 12.30 3.15
N LEU A 77 6.65 12.19 2.06
CA LEU A 77 5.25 11.75 2.09
C LEU A 77 5.12 10.28 2.52
N GLN A 78 5.98 9.39 2.01
CA GLN A 78 5.97 7.97 2.36
C GLN A 78 6.32 7.74 3.84
N VAL A 79 7.31 8.45 4.38
CA VAL A 79 7.64 8.37 5.81
C VAL A 79 6.50 8.90 6.67
N LYS A 80 5.85 10.01 6.28
CA LYS A 80 4.67 10.51 7.00
C LYS A 80 3.54 9.48 7.02
N ALA A 81 3.24 8.87 5.88
CA ALA A 81 2.22 7.84 5.76
C ALA A 81 2.53 6.61 6.63
N ASP A 82 3.77 6.12 6.61
CA ASP A 82 4.19 4.98 7.43
C ASP A 82 4.09 5.28 8.93
N LEU A 83 4.58 6.44 9.37
CA LEU A 83 4.47 6.86 10.77
C LEU A 83 3.01 7.01 11.21
N ALA A 84 2.15 7.56 10.35
CA ALA A 84 0.73 7.71 10.64
C ALA A 84 0.01 6.37 10.75
N LEU A 85 0.32 5.41 9.87
CA LEU A 85 -0.24 4.06 9.93
C LEU A 85 0.20 3.31 11.19
N ARG A 86 1.45 3.48 11.62
CA ARG A 86 1.94 2.91 12.89
C ARG A 86 1.23 3.51 14.09
N ALA A 87 1.05 4.83 14.10
CA ALA A 87 0.30 5.52 15.15
C ALA A 87 -1.17 5.07 15.20
N LEU A 88 -1.79 4.88 14.03
CA LEU A 88 -3.13 4.31 13.90
C LEU A 88 -3.18 2.89 14.48
N ALA A 89 -2.21 2.03 14.13
CA ALA A 89 -2.15 0.67 14.65
C ALA A 89 -2.02 0.62 16.17
N GLU A 90 -1.33 1.59 16.77
CA GLU A 90 -1.22 1.74 18.22
C GLU A 90 -2.54 2.22 18.83
N ALA A 91 -3.15 3.25 18.26
CA ALA A 91 -4.41 3.82 18.75
C ALA A 91 -5.57 2.82 18.72
N GLU A 92 -5.65 2.00 17.67
CA GLU A 92 -6.72 1.01 17.46
C GLU A 92 -6.38 -0.37 18.05
N GLY A 93 -5.22 -0.53 18.70
CA GLY A 93 -4.81 -1.80 19.31
C GLY A 93 -4.62 -2.94 18.29
N ILE A 94 -4.23 -2.60 17.06
CA ILE A 94 -3.96 -3.57 15.98
C ILE A 94 -2.60 -4.21 16.25
N ASP A 95 -2.55 -5.54 16.29
CA ASP A 95 -1.32 -6.30 16.53
C ASP A 95 -1.11 -7.43 15.51
N VAL A 96 0.10 -7.97 15.50
CA VAL A 96 0.56 -9.05 14.61
C VAL A 96 0.94 -10.25 15.46
N ASP A 97 0.20 -11.34 15.29
CA ASP A 97 0.50 -12.60 15.95
C ASP A 97 1.50 -13.44 15.14
N GLU A 98 1.84 -14.63 15.65
CA GLU A 98 2.80 -15.50 14.95
C GLU A 98 2.19 -16.11 13.67
N SER A 99 0.86 -16.29 13.61
CA SER A 99 0.22 -16.84 12.42
C SER A 99 0.26 -15.88 11.23
N ASP A 100 0.11 -14.57 11.49
CA ASP A 100 0.32 -13.55 10.45
C ASP A 100 1.73 -13.60 9.87
N VAL A 101 2.72 -13.83 10.73
CA VAL A 101 4.13 -13.92 10.34
C VAL A 101 4.37 -15.20 9.55
N ASP A 102 3.81 -16.33 9.98
CA ASP A 102 3.91 -17.59 9.26
C ASP A 102 3.29 -17.49 7.85
N ASP A 103 2.11 -16.90 7.74
CA ASP A 103 1.41 -16.69 6.45
C ASP A 103 2.22 -15.79 5.51
N GLU A 104 2.84 -14.74 6.04
CA GLU A 104 3.76 -13.87 5.29
C GLU A 104 5.01 -14.61 4.81
N ILE A 105 5.64 -15.39 5.69
CA ILE A 105 6.82 -16.19 5.33
C ILE A 105 6.47 -17.21 4.25
N VAL A 106 5.31 -17.87 4.32
CA VAL A 106 4.83 -18.80 3.29
C VAL A 106 4.68 -18.06 1.96
N ARG A 107 4.06 -16.88 1.95
CA ARG A 107 3.88 -16.09 0.72
C ARG A 107 5.21 -15.68 0.09
N ILE A 108 6.16 -15.21 0.90
CA ILE A 108 7.52 -14.86 0.43
C ILE A 108 8.21 -16.11 -0.14
N ALA A 109 8.09 -17.25 0.54
CA ALA A 109 8.69 -18.50 0.09
C ALA A 109 8.13 -18.98 -1.26
N GLU A 110 6.83 -18.81 -1.51
CA GLU A 110 6.20 -19.10 -2.80
C GLU A 110 6.73 -18.20 -3.91
N GLN A 111 6.85 -16.88 -3.65
CA GLN A 111 7.38 -15.91 -4.61
C GLN A 111 8.84 -16.21 -4.99
N GLU A 112 9.66 -16.52 -3.99
CA GLU A 112 11.09 -16.81 -4.15
C GLU A 112 11.37 -18.26 -4.56
N LYS A 113 10.34 -19.12 -4.62
CA LYS A 113 10.44 -20.57 -4.88
C LYS A 113 11.40 -21.28 -3.91
N GLN A 114 11.35 -20.90 -2.64
CA GLN A 114 12.15 -21.46 -1.56
C GLN A 114 11.26 -22.20 -0.54
N ALA A 115 11.88 -22.98 0.36
CA ALA A 115 11.14 -23.59 1.46
C ALA A 115 10.84 -22.54 2.56
N PRO A 116 9.61 -22.48 3.12
CA PRO A 116 9.25 -21.52 4.16
C PRO A 116 10.20 -21.52 5.37
N ALA A 117 10.61 -22.72 5.82
CA ALA A 117 11.58 -22.86 6.91
C ALA A 117 12.92 -22.17 6.61
N ARG A 118 13.38 -22.21 5.35
CA ARG A 118 14.62 -21.55 4.93
C ARG A 118 14.47 -20.03 4.90
N VAL A 119 13.32 -19.52 4.44
CA VAL A 119 13.03 -18.08 4.42
C VAL A 119 12.98 -17.53 5.85
N ARG A 120 12.26 -18.22 6.76
CA ARG A 120 12.22 -17.85 8.18
C ARG A 120 13.61 -17.80 8.79
N GLU A 121 14.41 -18.85 8.58
CA GLU A 121 15.78 -18.91 9.10
C GLU A 121 16.63 -17.72 8.64
N VAL A 122 16.54 -17.34 7.36
CA VAL A 122 17.26 -16.18 6.81
C VAL A 122 16.79 -14.88 7.50
N PHE A 123 15.48 -14.67 7.63
CA PHE A 123 14.95 -13.47 8.29
C PHE A 123 15.35 -13.38 9.77
N GLU A 124 15.40 -14.50 10.46
CA GLU A 124 15.86 -14.58 11.86
C GLU A 124 17.35 -14.28 11.97
N GLN A 125 18.20 -14.90 11.13
CA GLN A 125 19.64 -14.69 11.11
C GLN A 125 20.02 -13.25 10.77
N GLU A 126 19.27 -12.61 9.87
CA GLU A 126 19.48 -11.21 9.46
C GLU A 126 18.81 -10.20 10.41
N GLY A 127 18.10 -10.65 11.47
CA GLY A 127 17.40 -9.76 12.39
C GLY A 127 16.21 -9.01 11.78
N ARG A 128 15.66 -9.50 10.67
CA ARG A 128 14.60 -8.85 9.88
C ARG A 128 13.18 -9.11 10.41
N MET A 129 13.03 -10.02 11.37
CA MET A 129 11.72 -10.39 11.93
C MET A 129 10.97 -9.21 12.55
N ALA A 130 11.67 -8.30 13.23
CA ALA A 130 11.04 -7.11 13.80
C ALA A 130 10.50 -6.17 12.72
N GLY A 131 11.26 -6.00 11.62
CA GLY A 131 10.84 -5.23 10.46
C GLY A 131 9.62 -5.86 9.77
N LEU A 132 9.62 -7.18 9.61
CA LEU A 132 8.50 -7.93 9.03
C LEU A 132 7.21 -7.72 9.83
N ARG A 133 7.29 -7.85 11.16
CA ARG A 133 6.15 -7.61 12.06
C ARG A 133 5.64 -6.18 11.97
N SER A 134 6.55 -5.19 11.92
CA SER A 134 6.17 -3.79 11.75
C SER A 134 5.44 -3.56 10.42
N GLN A 135 5.90 -4.18 9.32
CA GLN A 135 5.27 -4.07 8.01
C GLN A 135 3.88 -4.69 7.99
N LEU A 136 3.73 -5.89 8.58
CA LEU A 136 2.44 -6.56 8.73
C LEU A 136 1.46 -5.74 9.55
N ARG A 137 1.93 -5.11 10.62
CA ARG A 137 1.10 -4.24 11.47
C ARG A 137 0.60 -3.02 10.70
N SER A 138 1.49 -2.35 9.96
CA SER A 138 1.10 -1.23 9.10
C SER A 138 0.13 -1.67 7.98
N ALA A 139 0.30 -2.87 7.43
CA ALA A 139 -0.61 -3.42 6.42
C ALA A 139 -2.02 -3.67 6.99
N LYS A 140 -2.12 -4.26 8.19
CA LYS A 140 -3.39 -4.41 8.91
C LYS A 140 -4.04 -3.07 9.24
N ALA A 141 -3.26 -2.09 9.70
CA ALA A 141 -3.75 -0.75 9.97
C ALA A 141 -4.32 -0.07 8.71
N LEU A 142 -3.71 -0.30 7.56
CA LEU A 142 -4.22 0.20 6.29
C LEU A 142 -5.53 -0.48 5.87
N THR A 143 -5.65 -1.79 6.04
CA THR A 143 -6.92 -2.50 5.83
C THR A 143 -8.01 -1.91 6.71
N TRP A 144 -7.74 -1.77 8.01
CA TRP A 144 -8.66 -1.15 8.96
C TRP A 144 -9.03 0.28 8.55
N LEU A 145 -8.06 1.10 8.15
CA LEU A 145 -8.30 2.48 7.71
C LEU A 145 -9.28 2.52 6.53
N VAL A 146 -9.05 1.70 5.51
CA VAL A 146 -9.89 1.63 4.32
C VAL A 146 -11.29 1.13 4.65
N GLU A 147 -11.45 0.30 5.69
CA GLU A 147 -12.73 -0.19 6.20
C GLU A 147 -13.46 0.84 7.08
N ASN A 148 -12.76 1.84 7.64
CA ASN A 148 -13.32 2.79 8.60
C ASN A 148 -13.41 4.26 8.10
N VAL A 149 -12.81 4.59 6.94
CA VAL A 149 -12.87 5.94 6.36
C VAL A 149 -14.21 6.28 5.65
N ALA A 150 -14.77 7.46 5.88
CA ALA A 150 -15.94 7.90 5.12
C ALA A 150 -15.59 8.12 3.64
N VAL A 151 -16.38 7.55 2.73
CA VAL A 151 -16.26 7.79 1.28
C VAL A 151 -17.27 8.85 0.88
N VAL A 152 -16.78 9.90 0.22
CA VAL A 152 -17.62 11.00 -0.28
C VAL A 152 -17.44 11.16 -1.78
N ASP A 153 -18.46 11.67 -2.46
CA ASP A 153 -18.35 12.11 -3.85
C ASP A 153 -17.67 13.48 -3.96
N ASP A 154 -17.51 13.97 -5.20
CA ASP A 154 -16.90 15.28 -5.49
C ASP A 154 -17.65 16.47 -4.84
N GLU A 155 -18.89 16.25 -4.41
CA GLU A 155 -19.76 17.24 -3.76
C GLU A 155 -19.81 17.05 -2.23
N GLY A 156 -19.01 16.14 -1.67
CA GLY A 156 -18.92 15.85 -0.25
C GLY A 156 -20.08 15.02 0.31
N ARG A 157 -20.92 14.45 -0.55
CA ARG A 157 -22.05 13.60 -0.12
C ARG A 157 -21.55 12.20 0.21
N PRO A 158 -21.99 11.60 1.33
CA PRO A 158 -21.64 10.22 1.67
C PRO A 158 -22.04 9.25 0.56
N MET A 159 -21.09 8.41 0.13
CA MET A 159 -21.32 7.34 -0.83
C MET A 159 -21.40 6.00 -0.11
N ASP A 160 -22.29 5.11 -0.57
CA ASP A 160 -22.35 3.73 -0.08
C ASP A 160 -21.11 2.94 -0.54
N ARG A 161 -20.44 2.33 0.43
CA ARG A 161 -19.19 1.57 0.29
C ARG A 161 -19.43 0.17 -0.26
N SER A 162 -20.66 -0.34 -0.17
CA SER A 162 -21.07 -1.64 -0.75
C SER A 162 -20.83 -1.72 -2.26
N ALA A 163 -20.81 -0.57 -2.96
CA ALA A 163 -20.48 -0.51 -4.38
C ALA A 163 -18.96 -0.69 -4.68
N LEU A 164 -18.10 -0.61 -3.66
CA LEU A 164 -16.63 -0.55 -3.78
C LEU A 164 -15.89 -1.69 -3.08
N LEU A 165 -16.44 -2.26 -2.01
CA LEU A 165 -15.89 -3.38 -1.25
C LEU A 165 -16.57 -4.69 -1.69
N VAL A 166 -15.79 -5.75 -1.92
CA VAL A 166 -16.32 -7.12 -2.11
C VAL A 166 -16.06 -7.85 -0.80
N GLU A 167 -17.08 -8.47 -0.24
CA GLU A 167 -16.94 -9.36 0.92
C GLU A 167 -15.93 -10.47 0.60
N PRO A 168 -15.06 -10.89 1.53
CA PRO A 168 -14.19 -12.04 1.29
C PRO A 168 -15.03 -13.30 1.10
N GLY A 169 -15.23 -13.72 -0.15
CA GLY A 169 -15.95 -14.93 -0.52
C GLY A 169 -16.94 -14.81 -1.68
N GLU A 170 -17.30 -13.59 -2.11
CA GLU A 170 -18.27 -13.42 -3.19
C GLU A 170 -17.60 -13.54 -4.57
N SER A 171 -17.87 -14.64 -5.25
CA SER A 171 -17.42 -14.84 -6.63
C SER A 171 -18.16 -13.88 -7.58
N PRO A 172 -17.52 -13.36 -8.64
CA PRO A 172 -18.08 -12.29 -9.48
C PRO A 172 -19.37 -12.63 -10.25
N ASP A 173 -19.87 -13.86 -10.16
CA ASP A 173 -20.87 -14.44 -11.07
C ASP A 173 -22.29 -14.50 -10.50
N GLU A 174 -22.50 -14.21 -9.21
CA GLU A 174 -23.84 -14.32 -8.59
C GLU A 174 -24.66 -13.02 -8.56
N ALA A 175 -24.08 -11.89 -8.96
CA ALA A 175 -24.78 -10.59 -8.96
C ALA A 175 -25.58 -10.29 -10.25
N VAL A 176 -25.82 -11.29 -11.11
CA VAL A 176 -26.70 -11.15 -12.28
C VAL A 176 -27.74 -12.26 -12.28
N GLY A 177 -28.71 -12.14 -11.37
CA GLY A 177 -29.85 -13.03 -11.36
C GLY A 177 -30.79 -12.75 -10.20
N ASP A 178 -31.68 -11.77 -10.35
CA ASP A 178 -33.11 -12.04 -10.47
C ASP A 178 -33.90 -10.74 -10.32
N GLY A 179 -34.76 -10.50 -11.29
CA GLY A 179 -35.59 -9.31 -11.40
C GLY A 179 -36.78 -9.62 -12.30
N VAL A 180 -37.42 -10.77 -12.07
CA VAL A 180 -38.78 -11.00 -12.57
C VAL A 180 -39.70 -10.06 -11.80
N ALA A 181 -40.22 -9.03 -12.49
CA ALA A 181 -41.44 -8.35 -12.08
C ALA A 181 -42.52 -8.72 -13.09
N GLU A 182 -43.24 -9.77 -12.72
CA GLU A 182 -44.59 -10.09 -13.14
C GLU A 182 -45.50 -8.88 -12.85
N GLU A 183 -46.20 -8.36 -13.86
CA GLU A 183 -47.41 -7.58 -13.63
C GLU A 183 -48.51 -8.06 -14.58
N VAL A 184 -49.65 -8.32 -13.94
CA VAL A 184 -50.76 -9.17 -14.36
C VAL A 184 -51.85 -8.33 -15.04
N GLU A 185 -52.32 -8.83 -16.18
CA GLU A 185 -53.68 -8.80 -16.77
C GLU A 185 -54.76 -7.82 -16.20
N ALA A 186 -55.30 -6.97 -17.09
CA ALA A 186 -56.75 -6.79 -17.35
C ALA A 186 -57.00 -5.91 -18.58
#